data_AF-A0A7W5UV20-F1
#
_entry.id   AF-A0A7W5UV20-F1
#
_cell.length_a   1.000
_cell.length_b   1.000
_cell.length_c   1.000
_cell.angle_alpha   90.00
_cell.angle_beta   90.00
_cell.angle_gamma   90.00
#
_symmetry.space_group_name_H-M   'P 1'
#
loop_
_entity.id
_entity.type
_entity.pdbx_description
1 polymer ?
#
loop_
_entity_poly.entity_id
_entity_poly.type
_entity_poly.pdbx_seq_one_letter_code
_entity_poly.pdbx_strand_id
1 'polypeptide(L)'
;MNNEEDLRNKALAGDAEAQRELGNRYREFDLMIAPAEGEDRFEPTLKEAVYFLSLAAEQGLVEAQVDLANMLSLELPTQANYATALTWYERAAKKGNLSALIRLGMMAEQGQGQPRNYPLAAKYYERAADKGHMLGMFNLALLYRSGRGVEASPKKAIKYFKKASDKGDLYAPYYIGEMLEFENPDEARSWYDTAAARGLLEAELKIGQLLHRQGHNREALPHLRRAVKLGGAAARQALTTLEEIGFEQ
;
A
#
# COMPACT_ATOMS: atom_id res chain seq x y z
N MET A 1 35.51 -19.76 2.02
CA MET A 1 35.08 -19.65 3.43
C MET A 1 33.81 -18.84 3.43
N ASN A 2 32.73 -19.42 3.96
CA ASN A 2 31.35 -19.15 3.59
C ASN A 2 30.89 -17.73 3.99
N ASN A 3 30.31 -17.00 3.03
CA ASN A 3 29.70 -15.68 3.24
C ASN A 3 28.71 -15.68 4.43
N GLU A 4 28.01 -16.80 4.65
CA GLU A 4 27.08 -16.95 5.77
C GLU A 4 27.76 -17.16 7.13
N GLU A 5 28.85 -17.90 7.19
CA GLU A 5 29.59 -18.13 8.43
C GLU A 5 30.30 -16.85 8.90
N ASP A 6 30.88 -16.10 7.97
CA ASP A 6 31.45 -14.77 8.23
C ASP A 6 30.37 -13.79 8.72
N LEU A 7 29.20 -13.77 8.05
CA LEU A 7 28.06 -12.95 8.46
C LEU A 7 27.57 -13.31 9.87
N ARG A 8 27.44 -14.62 10.16
CA ARG A 8 27.05 -15.11 11.49
C ARG A 8 28.05 -14.71 12.56
N ASN A 9 29.34 -14.84 12.29
CA ASN A 9 30.39 -14.44 13.22
C ASN A 9 30.35 -12.93 13.50
N LYS A 10 30.15 -12.09 12.48
CA LYS A 10 29.98 -10.64 12.65
C LYS A 10 28.72 -10.31 13.46
N ALA A 11 27.61 -10.97 13.18
CA ALA A 11 26.36 -10.77 13.91
C ALA A 11 26.50 -11.14 15.39
N LEU A 12 27.15 -12.27 15.68
CA LEU A 12 27.47 -12.72 17.05
C LEU A 12 28.49 -11.81 17.76
N ALA A 13 29.37 -11.16 17.00
CA ALA A 13 30.31 -10.16 17.51
C ALA A 13 29.65 -8.79 17.80
N GLY A 14 28.35 -8.62 17.50
CA GLY A 14 27.59 -7.42 17.83
C GLY A 14 27.36 -6.45 16.67
N ASP A 15 27.80 -6.77 15.45
CA ASP A 15 27.59 -5.87 14.30
C ASP A 15 26.10 -5.78 13.93
N ALA A 16 25.53 -4.58 14.05
CA ALA A 16 24.09 -4.36 13.88
C ALA A 16 23.60 -4.60 12.44
N GLU A 17 24.41 -4.31 11.43
CA GLU A 17 24.04 -4.56 10.03
C GLU A 17 24.11 -6.04 9.71
N ALA A 18 25.14 -6.74 10.20
CA ALA A 18 25.26 -8.19 10.09
C ALA A 18 24.11 -8.90 10.81
N GLN A 19 23.71 -8.42 11.99
CA GLN A 19 22.52 -8.91 12.70
C GLN A 19 21.23 -8.69 11.89
N ARG A 20 21.04 -7.50 11.29
CA ARG A 20 19.86 -7.25 10.44
C ARG A 20 19.84 -8.16 9.22
N GLU A 21 20.96 -8.24 8.51
CA GLU A 21 21.09 -9.05 7.31
C GLU A 21 20.87 -10.54 7.61
N LEU A 22 21.50 -11.06 8.66
CA LEU A 22 21.33 -12.45 9.07
C LEU A 22 19.88 -12.75 9.46
N GLY A 23 19.26 -11.86 10.24
CA GLY A 23 17.86 -12.00 10.63
C GLY A 23 16.90 -12.03 9.43
N ASN A 24 17.12 -11.15 8.44
CA ASN A 24 16.32 -11.14 7.22
C ASN A 24 16.53 -12.38 6.35
N ARG A 25 17.76 -12.90 6.24
CA ARG A 25 18.04 -14.17 5.54
C ARG A 25 17.35 -15.35 6.21
N TYR A 26 17.38 -15.41 7.55
CA TYR A 26 16.73 -16.47 8.32
C TYR A 26 15.21 -16.45 8.15
N ARG A 27 14.60 -15.25 8.08
CA ARG A 27 13.19 -15.09 7.74
C ARG A 27 12.89 -15.61 6.33
N GLU A 28 13.72 -15.29 5.34
CA GLU A 28 13.51 -15.73 3.95
C GLU A 28 13.66 -17.24 3.78
N PHE A 29 14.58 -17.88 4.52
CA PHE A 29 14.78 -19.32 4.51
C PHE A 29 13.53 -20.07 4.98
N ASP A 30 12.92 -19.66 6.11
CA ASP A 30 11.72 -20.30 6.65
C ASP A 30 10.47 -20.09 5.77
N LEU A 31 10.41 -18.96 5.05
CA LEU A 31 9.31 -18.65 4.11
C LEU A 31 9.42 -19.39 2.76
N MET A 32 10.57 -19.97 2.43
CA MET A 32 10.70 -20.87 1.28
C MET A 32 10.31 -22.29 1.73
N ILE A 33 9.26 -22.85 1.13
CA ILE A 33 8.91 -24.27 1.29
C ILE A 33 10.07 -25.12 0.73
N ALA A 34 10.95 -25.56 1.64
CA ALA A 34 12.03 -26.56 1.59
C ALA A 34 13.15 -26.45 0.52
N PRO A 35 14.44 -26.42 0.92
CA PRO A 35 15.50 -26.97 0.08
C PRO A 35 15.62 -28.49 0.27
N ALA A 36 16.09 -29.15 -0.80
CA ALA A 36 16.19 -30.59 -0.96
C ALA A 36 16.87 -31.33 0.20
N GLU A 37 16.34 -32.52 0.50
CA GLU A 37 16.92 -33.49 1.44
C GLU A 37 18.41 -33.72 1.14
N GLY A 38 19.27 -33.63 2.18
CA GLY A 38 20.57 -34.30 2.16
C GLY A 38 21.81 -33.52 2.60
N GLU A 39 21.72 -32.31 3.16
CA GLU A 39 22.89 -31.68 3.77
C GLU A 39 22.65 -31.30 5.23
N ASP A 40 23.58 -31.69 6.09
CA ASP A 40 23.67 -31.39 7.53
C ASP A 40 23.98 -29.89 7.74
N ARG A 41 23.07 -29.02 7.26
CA ARG A 41 23.16 -27.57 7.36
C ARG A 41 22.30 -27.10 8.52
N PHE A 42 22.78 -26.05 9.20
CA PHE A 42 21.99 -25.35 10.20
C PHE A 42 20.74 -24.75 9.55
N GLU A 43 19.56 -25.17 9.99
CA GLU A 43 18.27 -24.65 9.52
C GLU A 43 17.79 -23.53 10.45
N PRO A 44 17.88 -22.25 10.03
CA PRO A 44 17.45 -21.15 10.86
C PRO A 44 15.92 -21.09 11.00
N THR A 45 15.47 -20.66 12.17
CA THR A 45 14.05 -20.52 12.51
C THR A 45 13.61 -19.05 12.54
N LEU A 46 12.29 -18.80 12.45
CA LEU A 46 11.72 -17.47 12.69
C LEU A 46 12.10 -16.90 14.07
N LYS A 47 12.30 -17.75 15.08
CA LYS A 47 12.74 -17.29 16.40
C LYS A 47 14.15 -16.68 16.35
N GLU A 48 15.04 -17.27 15.57
CA GLU A 48 16.41 -16.76 15.42
C GLU A 48 16.44 -15.50 14.55
N ALA A 49 15.60 -15.43 13.52
CA ALA A 49 15.39 -14.20 12.78
C ALA A 49 14.90 -13.05 13.68
N VAL A 50 13.85 -13.29 14.50
CA VAL A 50 13.38 -12.31 15.50
C VAL A 50 14.50 -11.93 16.46
N TYR A 51 15.31 -12.90 16.93
CA TYR A 51 16.41 -12.66 17.85
C TYR A 51 17.45 -11.70 17.27
N PHE A 52 17.97 -11.99 16.07
CA PHE A 52 18.99 -11.14 15.45
C PHE A 52 18.43 -9.76 15.06
N LEU A 53 17.21 -9.70 14.54
CA LEU A 53 16.55 -8.42 14.26
C LEU A 53 16.32 -7.60 15.54
N SER A 54 16.00 -8.26 16.67
CA SER A 54 15.84 -7.60 17.98
C SER A 54 17.15 -7.00 18.46
N LEU A 55 18.27 -7.71 18.33
CA LEU A 55 19.58 -7.18 18.68
C LEU A 55 19.91 -5.93 17.86
N ALA A 56 19.76 -5.98 16.55
CA ALA A 56 20.01 -4.84 15.67
C ALA A 56 19.06 -3.66 15.96
N ALA A 57 17.78 -3.95 16.24
CA ALA A 57 16.76 -2.95 16.54
C ALA A 57 17.02 -2.23 17.87
N GLU A 58 17.48 -2.95 18.91
CA GLU A 58 17.87 -2.38 20.21
C GLU A 58 19.15 -1.54 20.12
N GLN A 59 20.06 -1.88 19.20
CA GLN A 59 21.19 -1.00 18.85
C GLN A 59 20.75 0.29 18.13
N GLY A 60 19.47 0.40 17.78
CA GLY A 60 18.88 1.61 17.23
C GLY A 60 18.92 1.70 15.71
N LEU A 61 19.24 0.61 15.01
CA LEU A 61 19.17 0.57 13.55
C LEU A 61 17.70 0.65 13.11
N VAL A 62 17.34 1.71 12.38
CA VAL A 62 15.94 2.04 12.05
C VAL A 62 15.32 0.96 11.15
N GLU A 63 16.09 0.48 10.19
CA GLU A 63 15.70 -0.55 9.25
C GLU A 63 15.41 -1.86 9.99
N ALA A 64 16.24 -2.24 10.96
CA ALA A 64 15.99 -3.43 11.79
C ALA A 64 14.74 -3.28 12.66
N GLN A 65 14.45 -2.08 13.18
CA GLN A 65 13.20 -1.81 13.90
C GLN A 65 11.98 -2.03 13.00
N VAL A 66 12.05 -1.61 11.74
CA VAL A 66 10.96 -1.80 10.76
C VAL A 66 10.85 -3.26 10.34
N ASP A 67 11.96 -3.94 10.08
CA ASP A 67 11.99 -5.35 9.69
C ASP A 67 11.44 -6.26 10.79
N LEU A 68 11.87 -6.04 12.03
CA LEU A 68 11.32 -6.72 13.20
C LEU A 68 9.82 -6.48 13.35
N ALA A 69 9.37 -5.23 13.21
CA ALA A 69 7.96 -4.89 13.31
C ALA A 69 7.12 -5.54 12.20
N ASN A 70 7.63 -5.59 10.96
CA ASN A 70 6.99 -6.29 9.86
C ASN A 70 6.84 -7.79 10.17
N MET A 71 7.91 -8.42 10.66
CA MET A 71 7.94 -9.84 11.03
C MET A 71 6.90 -10.16 12.11
N LEU A 72 6.91 -9.40 13.20
CA LEU A 72 5.96 -9.54 14.30
C LEU A 72 4.50 -9.29 13.87
N SER A 73 4.27 -8.50 12.82
CA SER A 73 2.93 -8.23 12.29
C SER A 73 2.38 -9.32 11.35
N LEU A 74 3.22 -10.21 10.81
CA LEU A 74 2.84 -11.18 9.78
C LEU A 74 2.78 -12.63 10.27
N GLU A 75 3.74 -13.06 11.10
CA GLU A 75 4.03 -14.50 11.23
C GLU A 75 3.18 -15.23 12.26
N LEU A 76 2.60 -14.53 13.23
CA LEU A 76 1.60 -15.05 14.16
C LEU A 76 0.71 -13.90 14.62
N PRO A 77 -0.42 -13.59 13.95
CA PRO A 77 -1.25 -12.43 14.26
C PRO A 77 -2.03 -12.62 15.57
N THR A 78 -1.30 -12.63 16.69
CA THR A 78 -1.82 -12.54 18.05
C THR A 78 -1.75 -11.09 18.52
N GLN A 79 -2.63 -10.71 19.46
CA GLN A 79 -2.65 -9.36 20.00
C GLN A 79 -1.30 -8.95 20.63
N ALA A 80 -0.59 -9.90 21.26
CA ALA A 80 0.72 -9.67 21.86
C ALA A 80 1.77 -9.26 20.82
N ASN A 81 1.81 -9.92 19.66
CA ASN A 81 2.80 -9.63 18.62
C ASN A 81 2.54 -8.27 17.94
N TYR A 82 1.27 -7.92 17.70
CA TYR A 82 0.94 -6.61 17.15
C TYR A 82 1.27 -5.46 18.10
N ALA A 83 1.08 -5.62 19.42
CA ALA A 83 1.46 -4.60 20.39
C ALA A 83 2.98 -4.35 20.39
N THR A 84 3.78 -5.42 20.27
CA THR A 84 5.23 -5.30 20.13
C THR A 84 5.62 -4.65 18.80
N ALA A 85 4.97 -5.03 17.69
CA ALA A 85 5.18 -4.40 16.39
C ALA A 85 4.88 -2.89 16.41
N LEU A 86 3.77 -2.47 17.05
CA LEU A 86 3.45 -1.05 17.25
C LEU A 86 4.60 -0.31 17.93
N THR A 87 5.14 -0.88 19.02
CA THR A 87 6.25 -0.28 19.77
C THR A 87 7.48 -0.05 18.89
N TRP A 88 7.82 -1.03 18.04
CA TRP A 88 8.95 -0.93 17.13
C TRP A 88 8.72 0.06 15.99
N TYR A 89 7.54 0.07 15.38
CA TYR A 89 7.17 1.09 14.41
C TYR A 89 7.20 2.49 15.02
N GLU A 90 6.72 2.68 16.26
CA GLU A 90 6.79 3.98 16.94
C GLU A 90 8.23 4.45 17.14
N ARG A 91 9.14 3.55 17.54
CA ARG A 91 10.58 3.85 17.67
C ARG A 91 11.18 4.28 16.32
N ALA A 92 10.89 3.54 15.25
CA ALA A 92 11.35 3.87 13.90
C ALA A 92 10.76 5.20 13.39
N ALA A 93 9.47 5.44 13.63
CA ALA A 93 8.77 6.66 13.24
C ALA A 93 9.27 7.88 14.01
N LYS A 94 9.64 7.75 15.29
CA LYS A 94 10.31 8.82 16.07
C LYS A 94 11.65 9.23 15.46
N LYS A 95 12.35 8.29 14.80
CA LYS A 95 13.58 8.54 14.04
C LYS A 95 13.33 9.00 12.59
N GLY A 96 12.08 9.25 12.22
CA GLY A 96 11.72 9.82 10.93
C GLY A 96 11.41 8.81 9.83
N ASN A 97 11.34 7.51 10.13
CA ASN A 97 10.97 6.50 9.14
C ASN A 97 9.51 6.69 8.68
N LEU A 98 9.31 6.99 7.39
CA LEU A 98 7.99 7.26 6.83
C LEU A 98 7.16 5.98 6.63
N SER A 99 7.80 4.87 6.27
CA SER A 99 7.11 3.57 6.13
C SER A 99 6.51 3.12 7.45
N ALA A 100 7.21 3.35 8.57
CA ALA A 100 6.69 3.09 9.91
C ALA A 100 5.48 3.97 10.24
N LEU A 101 5.47 5.24 9.86
CA LEU A 101 4.28 6.10 10.00
C LEU A 101 3.07 5.55 9.22
N ILE A 102 3.29 5.07 7.99
CA ILE A 102 2.23 4.45 7.19
C ILE A 102 1.71 3.18 7.87
N ARG A 103 2.59 2.31 8.35
CA ARG A 103 2.23 1.08 9.08
C ARG A 103 1.42 1.39 10.33
N LEU A 104 1.85 2.36 11.15
CA LEU A 104 1.10 2.80 12.34
C LEU A 104 -0.29 3.32 12.00
N GLY A 105 -0.42 4.10 10.92
CA GLY A 105 -1.71 4.56 10.42
C GLY A 105 -2.63 3.40 10.07
N MET A 106 -2.15 2.43 9.28
CA MET A 106 -2.92 1.26 8.85
C MET A 106 -3.35 0.40 10.05
N MET A 107 -2.44 0.14 10.99
CA MET A 107 -2.75 -0.64 12.19
C MET A 107 -3.81 0.05 13.05
N ALA A 108 -3.77 1.39 13.17
CA ALA A 108 -4.79 2.15 13.86
C ALA A 108 -6.16 2.10 13.15
N GLU A 109 -6.21 2.13 11.82
CA GLU A 109 -7.47 1.96 11.07
C GLU A 109 -8.07 0.57 11.19
N GLN A 110 -7.23 -0.46 11.26
CA GLN A 110 -7.68 -1.85 11.30
C GLN A 110 -8.01 -2.30 12.73
N GLY A 111 -7.38 -1.69 13.73
CA GLY A 111 -7.46 -2.10 15.13
C GLY A 111 -6.49 -3.25 15.45
N GLN A 112 -5.31 -3.26 14.83
CA GLN A 112 -4.28 -4.27 15.03
C GLN A 112 -3.36 -3.88 16.19
N GLY A 113 -3.30 -4.71 17.24
CA GLY A 113 -2.50 -4.45 18.44
C GLY A 113 -3.06 -3.39 19.38
N GLN A 114 -4.09 -2.66 18.95
CA GLN A 114 -4.80 -1.64 19.73
C GLN A 114 -6.24 -1.47 19.20
N PRO A 115 -7.18 -0.88 19.97
CA PRO A 115 -8.50 -0.55 19.47
C PRO A 115 -8.45 0.34 18.22
N ARG A 116 -9.38 0.12 17.29
CA ARG A 116 -9.51 0.92 16.06
C ARG A 116 -9.66 2.41 16.38
N ASN A 117 -8.86 3.24 15.72
CA ASN A 117 -8.81 4.68 15.98
C ASN A 117 -8.46 5.46 14.69
N TYR A 118 -9.49 5.87 13.95
CA TYR A 118 -9.31 6.67 12.73
C TYR A 118 -8.69 8.06 12.98
N PRO A 119 -9.03 8.82 14.04
CA PRO A 119 -8.32 10.07 14.34
C PRO A 119 -6.82 9.89 14.52
N LEU A 120 -6.39 8.80 15.16
CA LEU A 120 -4.96 8.48 15.30
C LEU A 120 -4.32 8.11 13.97
N ALA A 121 -5.02 7.32 13.13
CA ALA A 121 -4.55 7.03 11.78
C ALA A 121 -4.35 8.29 10.94
N ALA A 122 -5.30 9.23 10.99
CA ALA A 122 -5.21 10.51 10.31
C ALA A 122 -3.96 11.29 10.73
N LYS A 123 -3.63 11.33 12.03
CA LYS A 123 -2.41 11.97 12.53
C LYS A 123 -1.13 11.33 11.98
N TYR A 124 -1.09 10.00 11.88
CA TYR A 124 0.08 9.32 11.31
C TYR A 124 0.23 9.58 9.81
N TYR A 125 -0.87 9.52 9.05
CA TYR A 125 -0.85 9.83 7.62
C TYR A 125 -0.55 11.29 7.34
N GLU A 126 -1.04 12.23 8.15
CA GLU A 126 -0.71 13.66 8.05
C GLU A 126 0.78 13.91 8.25
N ARG A 127 1.39 13.34 9.30
CA ARG A 127 2.84 13.41 9.51
C ARG A 127 3.65 12.87 8.32
N ALA A 128 3.18 11.79 7.69
CA ALA A 128 3.83 11.23 6.51
C ALA A 128 3.62 12.13 5.27
N ALA A 129 2.41 12.66 5.08
CA ALA A 129 2.04 13.55 3.99
C ALA A 129 2.80 14.88 4.04
N ASP A 130 2.99 15.45 5.24
CA ASP A 130 3.77 16.68 5.47
C ASP A 130 5.23 16.51 5.08
N LYS A 131 5.77 15.30 5.21
CA LYS A 131 7.11 14.92 4.75
C LYS A 131 7.16 14.46 3.29
N GLY A 132 6.08 14.61 2.54
CA GLY A 132 6.06 14.31 1.12
C GLY A 132 5.81 12.83 0.77
N HIS A 133 5.38 11.99 1.72
CA HIS A 133 5.16 10.57 1.45
C HIS A 133 3.86 10.33 0.65
N MET A 134 3.98 9.70 -0.51
CA MET A 134 2.86 9.49 -1.43
C MET A 134 1.70 8.71 -0.80
N LEU A 135 1.97 7.56 -0.17
CA LEU A 135 0.92 6.77 0.50
C LEU A 135 0.28 7.51 1.68
N GLY A 136 1.02 8.42 2.34
CA GLY A 136 0.48 9.24 3.43
C GLY A 136 -0.53 10.23 2.91
N MET A 137 -0.22 10.89 1.79
CA MET A 137 -1.15 11.78 1.08
C MET A 137 -2.40 11.03 0.62
N PHE A 138 -2.22 9.87 -0.01
CA PHE A 138 -3.33 9.06 -0.52
C PHE A 138 -4.26 8.58 0.60
N ASN A 139 -3.73 8.01 1.68
CA ASN A 139 -4.55 7.51 2.78
C ASN A 139 -5.25 8.65 3.53
N LEU A 140 -4.57 9.79 3.72
CA LEU A 140 -5.20 10.98 4.31
C LEU A 140 -6.33 11.52 3.43
N ALA A 141 -6.17 11.49 2.10
CA ALA A 141 -7.22 11.87 1.16
C ALA A 141 -8.46 10.97 1.28
N LEU A 142 -8.27 9.65 1.42
CA LEU A 142 -9.36 8.71 1.66
C LEU A 142 -10.11 8.99 2.98
N LEU A 143 -9.39 9.38 4.04
CA LEU A 143 -10.01 9.78 5.30
C LEU A 143 -10.86 11.06 5.13
N TYR A 144 -10.32 12.08 4.48
CA TYR A 144 -11.10 13.30 4.15
C TYR A 144 -12.29 13.04 3.23
N ARG A 145 -12.19 12.07 2.30
CA ARG A 145 -13.31 11.68 1.43
C ARG A 145 -14.43 11.03 2.22
N SER A 146 -14.06 10.14 3.14
CA SER A 146 -15.01 9.33 3.92
C SER A 146 -15.53 9.99 5.21
N GLY A 147 -14.84 11.03 5.70
CA GLY A 147 -15.14 11.64 7.01
C GLY A 147 -14.79 10.74 8.20
N ARG A 148 -13.96 9.70 8.01
CA ARG A 148 -13.57 8.79 9.09
C ARG A 148 -12.41 9.39 9.88
N GLY A 149 -12.66 9.70 11.15
CA GLY A 149 -11.64 10.24 12.06
C GLY A 149 -11.19 11.67 11.79
N VAL A 150 -11.71 12.29 10.73
CA VAL A 150 -11.57 13.70 10.34
C VAL A 150 -12.91 14.18 9.80
N GLU A 151 -13.17 15.48 9.85
CA GLU A 151 -14.33 16.05 9.17
C GLU A 151 -14.23 15.82 7.65
N ALA A 152 -15.31 15.32 7.05
CA ALA A 152 -15.35 15.09 5.61
C ALA A 152 -15.10 16.39 4.85
N SER A 153 -14.22 16.35 3.86
CA SER A 153 -13.88 17.54 3.08
C SER A 153 -13.44 17.14 1.67
N PRO A 154 -14.35 17.22 0.67
CA PRO A 154 -14.04 16.91 -0.71
C PRO A 154 -12.87 17.74 -1.25
N LYS A 155 -12.83 19.03 -0.90
CA LYS A 155 -11.72 19.93 -1.25
C LYS A 155 -10.36 19.47 -0.71
N LYS A 156 -10.29 19.04 0.55
CA LYS A 156 -9.04 18.53 1.12
C LYS A 156 -8.66 17.15 0.54
N ALA A 157 -9.64 16.27 0.34
CA ALA A 157 -9.42 14.98 -0.30
C ALA A 157 -8.82 15.14 -1.70
N ILE A 158 -9.46 15.94 -2.57
CA ILE A 158 -8.95 16.23 -3.92
C ILE A 158 -7.55 16.85 -3.85
N LYS A 159 -7.30 17.80 -2.93
CA LYS A 159 -5.96 18.40 -2.76
C LYS A 159 -4.89 17.35 -2.46
N TYR A 160 -5.15 16.41 -1.56
CA TYR A 160 -4.17 15.38 -1.21
C TYR A 160 -4.05 14.30 -2.29
N PHE A 161 -5.15 13.91 -2.96
CA PHE A 161 -5.07 13.03 -4.12
C PHE A 161 -4.26 13.68 -5.26
N LYS A 162 -4.43 14.98 -5.54
CA LYS A 162 -3.62 15.68 -6.56
C LYS A 162 -2.13 15.56 -6.23
N LYS A 163 -1.74 15.84 -4.99
CA LYS A 163 -0.34 15.66 -4.54
C LYS A 163 0.17 14.22 -4.65
N ALA A 164 -0.66 13.22 -4.35
CA ALA A 164 -0.29 11.82 -4.52
C ALA A 164 -0.14 11.46 -6.01
N SER A 165 -1.05 11.94 -6.85
CA SER A 165 -1.01 11.78 -8.31
C SER A 165 0.25 12.41 -8.92
N ASP A 166 0.66 13.59 -8.45
CA ASP A 166 1.90 14.26 -8.90
C ASP A 166 3.16 13.44 -8.57
N LYS A 167 3.06 12.55 -7.57
CA LYS A 167 4.13 11.61 -7.18
C LYS A 167 4.03 10.24 -7.87
N GLY A 168 3.08 10.07 -8.78
CA GLY A 168 2.91 8.86 -9.56
C GLY A 168 1.93 7.85 -8.98
N ASP A 169 1.10 8.22 -7.99
CA ASP A 169 0.07 7.31 -7.49
C ASP A 169 -0.93 6.95 -8.60
N LEU A 170 -1.19 5.65 -8.75
CA LEU A 170 -2.04 5.12 -9.82
C LEU A 170 -3.52 5.41 -9.61
N TYR A 171 -4.00 5.33 -8.36
CA TYR A 171 -5.42 5.40 -8.01
C TYR A 171 -5.89 6.79 -7.63
N ALA A 172 -4.99 7.68 -7.20
CA ALA A 172 -5.31 9.05 -6.85
C ALA A 172 -6.06 9.81 -7.97
N PRO A 173 -5.61 9.80 -9.25
CA PRO A 173 -6.38 10.45 -10.33
C PRO A 173 -7.77 9.83 -10.51
N TYR A 174 -7.90 8.50 -10.40
CA TYR A 174 -9.20 7.83 -10.47
C TYR A 174 -10.17 8.32 -9.39
N TYR A 175 -9.70 8.44 -8.14
CA TYR A 175 -10.54 8.93 -7.06
C TYR A 175 -10.90 10.41 -7.18
N ILE A 176 -10.05 11.24 -7.81
CA ILE A 176 -10.44 12.61 -8.15
C ILE A 176 -11.57 12.59 -9.19
N GLY A 177 -11.45 11.75 -10.23
CA GLY A 177 -12.49 11.55 -11.23
C GLY A 177 -13.84 11.16 -10.60
N GLU A 178 -13.86 10.17 -9.71
CA GLU A 178 -15.09 9.75 -9.02
C GLU A 178 -15.74 10.87 -8.21
N MET A 179 -14.92 11.70 -7.55
CA MET A 179 -15.42 12.80 -6.72
C MET A 179 -15.98 13.96 -7.56
N LEU A 180 -15.50 14.13 -8.79
CA LEU A 180 -15.94 15.19 -9.70
C LEU A 180 -17.04 14.74 -10.65
N GLU A 181 -17.33 13.44 -10.75
CA GLU A 181 -18.14 12.86 -11.83
C GLU A 181 -19.52 13.52 -12.01
N PHE A 182 -20.18 13.90 -10.92
CA PHE A 182 -21.50 14.56 -10.95
C PHE A 182 -21.41 16.08 -10.98
N GLU A 183 -20.35 16.67 -10.44
CA GLU A 183 -20.19 18.14 -10.33
C GLU A 183 -19.55 18.73 -11.58
N ASN A 184 -18.58 18.02 -12.16
CA ASN A 184 -17.80 18.43 -13.33
C ASN A 184 -17.34 17.20 -14.13
N PRO A 185 -18.21 16.60 -14.97
CA PRO A 185 -17.90 15.37 -15.70
C PRO A 185 -16.72 15.52 -16.67
N ASP A 186 -16.50 16.70 -17.25
CA ASP A 186 -15.40 16.92 -18.19
C ASP A 186 -14.03 16.94 -17.48
N GLU A 187 -13.95 17.59 -16.31
CA GLU A 187 -12.76 17.48 -15.46
C GLU A 187 -12.59 16.05 -14.94
N ALA A 188 -13.67 15.37 -14.56
CA ALA A 188 -13.62 13.97 -14.13
C ALA A 188 -13.03 13.06 -15.22
N ARG A 189 -13.44 13.25 -16.49
CA ARG A 189 -12.88 12.54 -17.65
C ARG A 189 -11.37 12.74 -17.75
N SER A 190 -10.90 13.99 -17.63
CA SER A 190 -9.47 14.31 -17.70
C SER A 190 -8.65 13.60 -16.62
N TRP A 191 -9.21 13.47 -15.42
CA TRP A 191 -8.58 12.69 -14.34
C TRP A 191 -8.62 11.19 -14.60
N TYR A 192 -9.71 10.65 -15.15
CA TYR A 192 -9.74 9.25 -15.57
C TYR A 192 -8.75 8.96 -16.71
N ASP A 193 -8.61 9.85 -17.69
CA ASP A 193 -7.62 9.72 -18.77
C ASP A 193 -6.19 9.65 -18.19
N THR A 194 -5.91 10.46 -17.17
CA THR A 194 -4.63 10.43 -16.45
C THR A 194 -4.40 9.07 -15.77
N ALA A 195 -5.44 8.49 -15.14
CA ALA A 195 -5.35 7.17 -14.50
C ALA A 195 -5.19 6.04 -15.54
N ALA A 196 -5.93 6.10 -16.65
CA ALA A 196 -5.86 5.13 -17.74
C ALA A 196 -4.48 5.14 -18.42
N ALA A 197 -3.91 6.34 -18.65
CA ALA A 197 -2.56 6.49 -19.19
C ALA A 197 -1.46 5.88 -18.29
N ARG A 198 -1.73 5.75 -16.98
CA ARG A 198 -0.86 5.05 -16.02
C ARG A 198 -1.14 3.56 -15.91
N GLY A 199 -2.06 3.03 -16.71
CA GLY A 199 -2.41 1.62 -16.78
C GLY A 199 -3.55 1.18 -15.85
N LEU A 200 -4.30 2.12 -15.25
CA LEU A 200 -5.46 1.75 -14.43
C LEU A 200 -6.66 1.38 -15.31
N LEU A 201 -7.02 0.10 -15.29
CA LEU A 201 -8.06 -0.48 -16.13
C LEU A 201 -9.46 0.04 -15.78
N GLU A 202 -9.70 0.23 -14.50
CA GLU A 202 -10.94 0.72 -13.94
C GLU A 202 -11.27 2.12 -14.47
N ALA A 203 -10.26 2.93 -14.80
CA ALA A 203 -10.46 4.24 -15.39
C ALA A 203 -11.02 4.16 -16.82
N GLU A 204 -10.58 3.20 -17.63
CA GLU A 204 -11.11 2.99 -18.99
C GLU A 204 -12.61 2.66 -18.96
N LEU A 205 -13.04 1.83 -17.99
CA LEU A 205 -14.45 1.55 -17.76
C LEU A 205 -15.23 2.83 -17.42
N LYS A 206 -14.70 3.66 -16.51
CA LYS A 206 -15.34 4.91 -16.10
C LYS A 206 -15.45 5.90 -17.26
N ILE A 207 -14.42 6.03 -18.10
CA ILE A 207 -14.47 6.89 -19.30
C ILE A 207 -15.57 6.41 -20.24
N GLY A 208 -15.63 5.11 -20.54
CA GLY A 208 -16.67 4.54 -21.41
C GLY A 208 -18.09 4.78 -20.87
N GLN A 209 -18.31 4.56 -19.57
CA GLN A 209 -19.60 4.81 -18.91
C GLN A 209 -20.00 6.29 -18.91
N LEU A 210 -19.03 7.19 -18.70
CA LEU A 210 -19.26 8.62 -18.71
C LEU A 210 -19.64 9.11 -20.11
N LEU A 211 -18.90 8.67 -21.14
CA LEU A 211 -19.18 9.01 -22.54
C LEU A 211 -20.53 8.50 -23.00
N HIS A 212 -20.89 7.27 -22.62
CA HIS A 212 -22.20 6.71 -22.91
C HIS A 212 -23.34 7.56 -22.32
N ARG A 213 -23.22 7.97 -21.04
CA ARG A 213 -24.21 8.85 -20.38
C ARG A 213 -24.34 10.21 -21.07
N GLN A 214 -23.28 10.71 -21.69
CA GLN A 214 -23.28 11.96 -22.46
C GLN A 214 -23.75 11.77 -23.92
N GLY A 215 -24.06 10.54 -24.35
CA GLY A 215 -24.47 10.23 -25.73
C GLY A 215 -23.31 10.04 -26.72
N HIS A 216 -22.06 10.11 -26.26
CA HIS A 216 -20.85 9.95 -27.07
C HIS A 216 -20.49 8.46 -27.29
N ASN A 217 -21.44 7.65 -27.75
CA ASN A 217 -21.32 6.19 -27.83
C ASN A 217 -20.14 5.71 -28.71
N ARG A 218 -19.85 6.41 -29.81
CA ARG A 218 -18.72 6.08 -30.70
C ARG A 218 -17.37 6.25 -29.99
N GLU A 219 -17.23 7.27 -29.15
CA GLU A 219 -16.03 7.47 -28.34
C GLU A 219 -15.98 6.48 -27.19
N ALA A 220 -17.11 6.08 -26.60
CA ALA A 220 -17.15 5.13 -25.49
C ALA A 220 -16.61 3.73 -25.85
N LEU A 221 -16.91 3.24 -27.07
CA LEU A 221 -16.57 1.89 -27.54
C LEU A 221 -15.09 1.49 -27.36
N PRO A 222 -14.09 2.24 -27.84
CA PRO A 222 -12.69 1.86 -27.69
C PRO A 222 -12.25 1.72 -26.22
N HIS A 223 -12.77 2.57 -25.32
CA HIS A 223 -12.49 2.50 -23.88
C HIS A 223 -13.10 1.22 -23.27
N LEU A 224 -14.37 0.94 -23.56
CA LEU A 224 -15.05 -0.28 -23.09
C LEU A 224 -14.37 -1.56 -23.61
N ARG A 225 -13.96 -1.59 -24.89
CA ARG A 225 -13.23 -2.72 -25.48
C ARG A 225 -11.88 -2.96 -24.81
N ARG A 226 -11.12 -1.90 -24.50
CA ARG A 226 -9.87 -2.02 -23.73
C ARG A 226 -10.14 -2.58 -22.33
N ALA A 227 -11.14 -2.05 -21.63
CA ALA A 227 -11.52 -2.55 -20.31
C ALA A 227 -11.97 -4.03 -20.31
N VAL A 228 -12.64 -4.50 -21.37
CA VAL A 228 -13.02 -5.92 -21.54
C VAL A 228 -11.81 -6.81 -21.77
N LYS A 229 -10.89 -6.41 -22.67
CA LYS A 229 -9.67 -7.19 -22.99
C LYS A 229 -8.83 -7.46 -21.74
N LEU A 230 -8.93 -6.57 -20.76
CA LEU A 230 -8.15 -6.60 -19.53
C LEU A 230 -8.91 -7.24 -18.36
N GLY A 231 -10.05 -7.90 -18.63
CA GLY A 231 -10.73 -8.81 -17.69
C GLY A 231 -12.04 -8.29 -17.08
N GLY A 232 -12.46 -7.05 -17.35
CA GLY A 232 -13.60 -6.41 -16.69
C GLY A 232 -14.97 -7.02 -17.04
N ALA A 233 -15.62 -7.68 -16.09
CA ALA A 233 -16.99 -8.21 -16.26
C ALA A 233 -18.04 -7.09 -16.43
N ALA A 234 -17.92 -5.99 -15.67
CA ALA A 234 -18.77 -4.82 -15.81
C ALA A 234 -18.58 -4.11 -17.17
N ALA A 235 -17.35 -4.12 -17.70
CA ALA A 235 -17.07 -3.59 -19.04
C ALA A 235 -17.74 -4.41 -20.13
N ARG A 236 -17.86 -5.74 -19.96
CA ARG A 236 -18.56 -6.61 -20.91
C ARG A 236 -20.05 -6.25 -20.99
N GLN A 237 -20.70 -6.10 -19.84
CA GLN A 237 -22.11 -5.71 -19.79
C GLN A 237 -22.33 -4.34 -20.46
N ALA A 238 -21.53 -3.34 -20.10
CA ALA A 238 -21.63 -2.01 -20.70
C ALA A 238 -21.37 -2.02 -22.22
N LEU A 239 -20.41 -2.83 -22.69
CA LEU A 239 -20.13 -2.99 -24.11
C LEU A 239 -21.30 -3.64 -24.85
N THR A 240 -21.87 -4.72 -24.32
CA THR A 240 -23.03 -5.41 -24.92
C THR A 240 -24.21 -4.48 -25.07
N THR A 241 -24.60 -3.76 -24.02
CA THR A 241 -25.71 -2.79 -24.08
C THR A 241 -25.47 -1.71 -25.14
N LEU A 242 -24.23 -1.22 -25.27
CA LEU A 242 -23.91 -0.15 -26.20
C LEU A 242 -23.82 -0.64 -27.65
N GLU A 243 -23.35 -1.87 -27.88
CA GLU A 243 -23.36 -2.50 -29.20
C GLU A 243 -24.79 -2.81 -29.67
N GLU A 244 -25.69 -3.25 -28.78
CA GLU A 244 -27.11 -3.47 -29.09
C GLU A 244 -27.81 -2.18 -29.56
N ILE A 245 -27.57 -1.05 -28.88
CA ILE A 245 -28.12 0.27 -29.26
C ILE A 245 -27.54 0.75 -30.60
N GLY A 246 -26.29 0.40 -30.90
CA GLY A 246 -25.58 0.81 -32.12
C GLY A 246 -26.02 0.08 -33.41
N PHE A 247 -26.87 -0.95 -33.32
CA PHE A 247 -27.49 -1.59 -34.49
C PHE A 247 -28.82 -0.95 -34.89
N GLU A 248 -29.31 0.06 -34.16
CA GLU A 248 -30.62 0.69 -34.39
C GLU A 248 -30.56 2.16 -34.88
N GLN A 249 -29.37 2.75 -35.11
CA GLN A 249 -29.19 4.12 -35.63
C GLN A 249 -28.16 4.18 -36.76
#